data_AF-A0A432I2J6-F1
#
_entry.id   AF-A0A432I2J6-F1
#
_cell.length_a   1.000
_cell.length_b   1.000
_cell.length_c   1.000
_cell.angle_alpha   90.00
_cell.angle_beta   90.00
_cell.angle_gamma   90.00
#
_symmetry.space_group_name_H-M   'P 1'
#
loop_
_entity.id
_entity.type
_entity.pdbx_description
1 polymer ?
#
loop_
_entity_poly.entity_id
_entity_poly.type
_entity_poly.pdbx_seq_one_letter_code
_entity_poly.pdbx_strand_id
1 'polypeptide(L)'
;MYFLYTLAIIGYAILLVPRLLYDAVRHGKHLGTLRERWGWLPATINPQGMPSIWIHAVSVGEVLATGALIPALRDRYPDHPLWLSTTTQTGRAAATGLDGVDGLFYFPFDLSPVVARVLERVRPQLFVMVDTELWPTLLRQCRLRGVKTMLVNGRISDRSYPRYRLVRPFFRHVLAGVDRCCAQSEESGRRLIDLGAPPTRVTVTGNLKFDTLRQPDSRVPWVRDGVLRAFRIAEGRTVVMAAS
;
A
#
# COMPACT_ATOMS: atom_id res chain seq x y z
N MET A 1 3.17 -16.13 -18.87
CA MET A 1 3.48 -14.83 -18.25
C MET A 1 3.43 -14.87 -16.72
N TYR A 2 2.29 -15.22 -16.08
CA TYR A 2 2.26 -15.39 -14.62
C TYR A 2 3.23 -16.47 -14.09
N PHE A 3 3.44 -17.56 -14.83
CA PHE A 3 4.44 -18.58 -14.48
C PHE A 3 5.87 -18.00 -14.43
N LEU A 4 6.25 -17.19 -15.42
CA LEU A 4 7.56 -16.51 -15.46
C LEU A 4 7.71 -15.50 -14.31
N TYR A 5 6.63 -14.78 -14.00
CA TYR A 5 6.59 -13.88 -12.84
C TYR A 5 6.81 -14.64 -11.53
N THR A 6 6.12 -15.76 -11.32
CA THR A 6 6.32 -16.63 -10.15
C THR A 6 7.75 -17.16 -10.08
N LEU A 7 8.31 -17.64 -11.19
CA LEU A 7 9.69 -18.12 -11.25
C LEU A 7 10.69 -17.00 -10.91
N ALA A 8 10.46 -15.78 -11.38
CA ALA A 8 11.28 -14.62 -11.07
C ALA A 8 11.23 -14.25 -9.58
N ILE A 9 10.04 -14.28 -8.95
CA ILE A 9 9.90 -14.10 -7.50
C ILE A 9 10.68 -15.16 -6.74
N ILE A 10 10.50 -16.44 -7.10
CA ILE A 10 11.15 -17.55 -6.40
C ILE A 10 12.67 -17.43 -6.55
N GLY A 11 13.17 -17.15 -7.75
CA GLY A 11 14.59 -16.91 -8.00
C GLY A 11 15.13 -15.75 -7.16
N TYR A 12 14.44 -14.61 -7.15
CA TYR A 12 14.81 -13.46 -6.33
C TYR A 12 14.80 -13.78 -4.83
N ALA A 13 13.80 -14.52 -4.34
CA ALA A 13 13.72 -14.94 -2.95
C ALA A 13 14.90 -15.84 -2.57
N ILE A 14 15.23 -16.84 -3.40
CA ILE A 14 16.39 -17.73 -3.18
C ILE A 14 17.68 -16.93 -3.08
N LEU A 15 17.87 -15.91 -3.94
CA LEU A 15 19.04 -15.05 -3.91
C LEU A 15 19.11 -14.17 -2.64
N LEU A 16 17.96 -13.78 -2.09
CA LEU A 16 17.89 -12.98 -0.85
C LEU A 16 18.03 -13.81 0.43
N VAL A 17 17.68 -15.11 0.41
CA VAL A 17 17.70 -15.99 1.59
C VAL A 17 19.02 -15.94 2.35
N PRO A 18 20.21 -16.04 1.72
CA PRO A 18 21.49 -15.97 2.44
C PRO A 18 21.68 -14.66 3.22
N ARG A 19 21.27 -13.53 2.62
CA ARG A 19 21.36 -12.21 3.26
C ARG A 19 20.36 -12.09 4.41
N LEU A 20 19.12 -12.54 4.20
CA LEU A 20 18.10 -12.52 5.25
C LEU A 20 18.47 -13.44 6.42
N LEU A 21 19.07 -14.60 6.15
CA LEU A 21 19.61 -15.50 7.18
C LEU A 21 20.77 -14.85 7.93
N TYR A 22 21.69 -14.17 7.23
CA TYR A 22 22.75 -13.41 7.86
C TYR A 22 22.19 -12.32 8.79
N ASP A 23 21.24 -11.53 8.32
CA ASP A 23 20.61 -10.46 9.10
C ASP A 23 19.78 -11.00 10.27
N ALA A 24 19.12 -12.14 10.09
CA ALA A 24 18.36 -12.83 11.14
C ALA A 24 19.27 -13.36 12.26
N VAL A 25 20.38 -14.01 11.90
CA VAL A 25 21.34 -14.58 12.86
C VAL A 25 22.15 -13.47 13.55
N ARG A 26 22.54 -12.42 12.82
CA ARG A 26 23.39 -11.35 13.36
C ARG A 26 22.62 -10.28 14.13
N HIS A 27 21.39 -9.96 13.71
CA HIS A 27 20.63 -8.84 14.26
C HIS A 27 19.29 -9.26 14.90
N GLY A 28 18.94 -10.55 14.89
CA GLY A 28 17.66 -11.05 15.40
C GLY A 28 16.44 -10.53 14.63
N LYS A 29 16.64 -9.90 13.47
CA LYS A 29 15.59 -9.24 12.69
C LYS A 29 14.83 -10.25 11.83
N HIS A 30 13.58 -9.91 11.49
CA HIS A 30 12.75 -10.55 10.47
C HIS A 30 12.10 -11.92 10.77
N LEU A 31 12.64 -12.75 11.66
CA LEU A 31 12.15 -14.13 11.89
C LEU A 31 10.66 -14.21 12.31
N GLY A 32 10.20 -13.31 13.20
CA GLY A 32 8.80 -13.29 13.65
C GLY A 32 7.78 -12.89 12.58
N THR A 33 8.21 -12.19 11.52
CA THR A 33 7.32 -11.65 10.48
C THR A 33 7.08 -12.63 9.33
N LEU A 34 7.93 -13.64 9.18
CA LEU A 34 7.87 -14.57 8.05
C LEU A 34 6.59 -15.41 8.04
N ARG A 35 6.08 -15.79 9.21
CA ARG A 35 4.87 -16.59 9.33
C ARG A 35 3.67 -15.88 8.66
N GLU A 36 3.46 -14.60 8.97
CA GLU A 36 2.41 -13.80 8.33
C GLU A 36 2.63 -13.66 6.82
N ARG A 37 3.89 -13.45 6.39
CA ARG A 37 4.24 -13.32 4.96
C ARG A 37 4.02 -14.60 4.15
N TRP A 38 4.14 -15.77 4.79
CA TRP A 38 3.75 -17.06 4.20
C TRP A 38 2.24 -17.32 4.24
N GLY A 39 1.46 -16.33 4.69
CA GLY A 39 0.00 -16.34 4.73
C GLY A 39 -0.58 -16.98 5.98
N TRP A 40 0.24 -17.31 6.98
CA TRP A 40 -0.20 -17.89 8.24
C TRP A 40 -0.55 -16.76 9.21
N LEU A 41 -1.70 -16.14 8.96
CA LEU A 41 -2.19 -15.02 9.77
C LEU A 41 -2.69 -15.50 11.14
N PRO A 42 -2.64 -14.63 12.17
CA PRO A 42 -3.20 -14.94 13.49
C PRO A 42 -4.68 -15.32 13.47
N ALA A 43 -5.09 -16.15 14.43
CA ALA A 43 -6.50 -16.52 14.65
C ALA A 43 -7.39 -15.33 15.09
N THR A 44 -6.81 -14.16 15.33
CA THR A 44 -7.51 -12.91 15.60
C THR A 44 -7.91 -12.15 14.33
N ILE A 45 -7.33 -12.45 13.16
CA ILE A 45 -7.71 -11.78 11.90
C ILE A 45 -9.03 -12.34 11.38
N ASN A 46 -10.12 -11.58 11.51
CA ASN A 46 -11.46 -11.96 11.05
C ASN A 46 -11.94 -13.34 11.55
N PRO A 47 -12.03 -13.56 12.88
CA PRO A 47 -12.43 -14.85 13.46
C PRO A 47 -13.84 -15.26 13.03
N GLN A 48 -14.73 -14.27 12.83
CA GLN A 48 -16.12 -14.49 12.45
C GLN A 48 -16.33 -14.67 10.94
N GLY A 49 -15.26 -14.50 10.13
CA GLY A 49 -15.34 -14.66 8.69
C GLY A 49 -16.25 -13.64 7.99
N MET A 50 -16.41 -12.45 8.57
CA MET A 50 -17.25 -11.39 8.03
C MET A 50 -16.69 -10.87 6.69
N PRO A 51 -17.55 -10.41 5.76
CA PRO A 51 -17.08 -9.67 4.60
C PRO A 51 -16.31 -8.42 5.04
N SER A 52 -15.11 -8.21 4.51
CA SER A 52 -14.20 -7.18 5.02
C SER A 52 -13.67 -6.25 3.92
N ILE A 53 -12.93 -5.22 4.34
CA ILE A 53 -12.15 -4.36 3.45
C ILE A 53 -10.68 -4.53 3.82
N TRP A 54 -9.83 -4.74 2.83
CA TRP A 54 -8.39 -4.88 3.01
C TRP A 54 -7.66 -3.71 2.34
N ILE A 55 -6.95 -2.92 3.13
CA ILE A 55 -6.06 -1.85 2.66
C ILE A 55 -4.60 -2.32 2.71
N HIS A 56 -3.83 -1.98 1.68
CA HIS A 56 -2.39 -2.26 1.63
C HIS A 56 -1.58 -0.99 1.40
N ALA A 57 -0.67 -0.73 2.35
CA ALA A 57 0.28 0.39 2.32
C ALA A 57 1.69 -0.11 2.71
N VAL A 58 2.66 0.08 1.85
CA VAL A 58 4.03 -0.46 1.98
C VAL A 58 4.90 0.41 2.87
N SER A 59 4.80 1.73 2.72
CA SER A 59 5.65 2.71 3.40
C SER A 59 4.93 3.48 4.50
N VAL A 60 5.70 4.14 5.39
CA VAL A 60 5.13 5.03 6.42
C VAL A 60 4.28 6.14 5.80
N GLY A 61 4.74 6.74 4.70
CA GLY A 61 4.01 7.81 4.02
C GLY A 61 2.67 7.34 3.44
N GLU A 62 2.62 6.11 2.90
CA GLU A 62 1.37 5.51 2.42
C GLU A 62 0.45 5.15 3.58
N VAL A 63 0.98 4.60 4.66
CA VAL A 63 0.21 4.29 5.87
C VAL A 63 -0.45 5.56 6.41
N LEU A 64 0.29 6.66 6.55
CA LEU A 64 -0.29 7.93 6.97
C LEU A 64 -1.37 8.42 6.00
N ALA A 65 -1.17 8.27 4.69
CA ALA A 65 -2.18 8.60 3.68
C ALA A 65 -3.47 7.78 3.85
N THR A 66 -3.39 6.51 4.28
CA THR A 66 -4.61 5.73 4.59
C THR A 66 -5.42 6.29 5.74
N GLY A 67 -4.82 7.06 6.65
CA GLY A 67 -5.52 7.73 7.74
C GLY A 67 -6.61 8.69 7.27
N ALA A 68 -6.49 9.29 6.09
CA ALA A 68 -7.54 10.12 5.50
C ALA A 68 -8.68 9.28 4.87
N LEU A 69 -8.40 8.05 4.46
CA LEU A 69 -9.36 7.17 3.81
C LEU A 69 -10.21 6.37 4.82
N ILE A 70 -9.60 5.95 5.94
CA ILE A 70 -10.23 5.08 6.94
C ILE A 70 -11.56 5.65 7.47
N PRO A 71 -11.67 6.93 7.87
CA PRO A 71 -12.94 7.48 8.37
C PRO A 71 -14.07 7.39 7.35
N ALA A 72 -13.79 7.72 6.07
CA ALA A 72 -14.79 7.65 5.00
C ALA A 72 -15.21 6.20 4.71
N LEU A 73 -14.28 5.24 4.80
CA LEU A 73 -14.61 3.82 4.66
C LEU A 73 -15.46 3.31 5.82
N ARG A 74 -15.18 3.73 7.06
CA ARG A 74 -15.98 3.38 8.24
C ARG A 74 -17.39 3.94 8.17
N ASP A 75 -17.53 5.20 7.74
CA ASP A 75 -18.84 5.82 7.56
C ASP A 75 -19.67 5.10 6.49
N ARG A 76 -19.04 4.73 5.37
CA ARG A 76 -19.74 4.07 4.26
C ARG A 76 -19.98 2.58 4.48
N TYR A 77 -19.12 1.90 5.22
CA TYR A 77 -19.13 0.46 5.46
C TYR A 77 -18.95 0.15 6.95
N PRO A 78 -19.91 0.53 7.81
CA PRO A 78 -19.77 0.41 9.26
C PRO A 78 -19.66 -1.05 9.74
N ASP A 79 -20.29 -1.98 9.03
CA ASP A 79 -20.34 -3.40 9.39
C ASP A 79 -19.18 -4.23 8.80
N HIS A 80 -18.30 -3.61 8.01
CA HIS A 80 -17.19 -4.30 7.36
C HIS A 80 -15.91 -4.11 8.16
N PRO A 81 -15.28 -5.20 8.65
CA PRO A 81 -13.98 -5.08 9.27
C PRO A 81 -12.94 -4.52 8.31
N LEU A 82 -12.11 -3.59 8.77
CA LEU A 82 -11.05 -2.93 8.02
C LEU A 82 -9.70 -3.47 8.46
N TRP A 83 -9.05 -4.22 7.57
CA TRP A 83 -7.72 -4.77 7.80
C TRP A 83 -6.68 -3.99 7.02
N LEU A 84 -5.58 -3.63 7.68
CA LEU A 84 -4.47 -2.93 7.04
C LEU A 84 -3.21 -3.80 7.03
N SER A 85 -2.64 -3.98 5.84
CA SER A 85 -1.39 -4.72 5.68
C SER A 85 -0.23 -3.82 5.33
N THR A 86 0.93 -4.12 5.91
CA THR A 86 2.18 -3.39 5.64
C THR A 86 3.30 -4.32 5.23
N THR A 87 4.31 -3.78 4.54
CA THR A 87 5.49 -4.55 4.13
C THR A 87 6.69 -4.27 5.03
N THR A 88 6.79 -3.10 5.65
CA THR A 88 7.96 -2.71 6.46
C THR A 88 7.62 -2.71 7.96
N GLN A 89 8.63 -2.97 8.82
CA GLN A 89 8.46 -2.87 10.27
C GLN A 89 8.14 -1.43 10.71
N THR A 90 8.74 -0.45 10.05
CA THR A 90 8.45 0.99 10.25
C THR A 90 7.03 1.34 9.82
N GLY A 91 6.58 0.84 8.65
CA GLY A 91 5.19 0.97 8.22
C GLY A 91 4.22 0.31 9.21
N ARG A 92 4.55 -0.87 9.74
CA ARG A 92 3.75 -1.55 10.77
C ARG A 92 3.66 -0.71 12.05
N ALA A 93 4.77 -0.14 12.51
CA ALA A 93 4.79 0.71 13.69
C ALA A 93 3.93 1.97 13.51
N ALA A 94 3.99 2.62 12.34
CA ALA A 94 3.12 3.74 11.99
C ALA A 94 1.64 3.32 11.95
N ALA A 95 1.34 2.14 11.40
CA ALA A 95 -0.01 1.63 11.27
C ALA A 95 -0.66 1.31 12.63
N THR A 96 0.13 0.92 13.64
CA THR A 96 -0.37 0.70 15.01
C THR A 96 -0.94 1.98 15.64
N GLY A 97 -0.46 3.15 15.22
CA GLY A 97 -0.99 4.44 15.67
C GLY A 97 -2.20 4.96 14.88
N LEU A 98 -2.71 4.18 13.91
CA LEU A 98 -3.91 4.56 13.16
C LEU A 98 -5.16 4.04 13.86
N ASP A 99 -6.08 4.95 14.14
CA ASP A 99 -7.42 4.60 14.62
C ASP A 99 -8.32 4.10 13.48
N GLY A 100 -9.28 3.25 13.82
CA GLY A 100 -10.32 2.81 12.88
C GLY A 100 -9.94 1.63 11.98
N VAL A 101 -8.85 0.91 12.25
CA VAL A 101 -8.58 -0.42 11.67
C VAL A 101 -8.80 -1.51 12.71
N ASP A 102 -9.36 -2.65 12.32
CA ASP A 102 -9.66 -3.77 13.25
C ASP A 102 -8.46 -4.68 13.49
N GLY A 103 -7.45 -4.56 12.64
CA GLY A 103 -6.18 -5.20 12.87
C GLY A 103 -5.22 -5.08 11.71
N LEU A 104 -4.01 -5.55 11.99
CA LEU A 104 -2.86 -5.35 11.16
C LEU A 104 -2.19 -6.70 10.88
N PHE A 105 -1.70 -6.90 9.65
CA PHE A 105 -0.86 -8.04 9.30
C PHE A 105 0.24 -7.65 8.29
N TYR A 106 1.29 -8.45 8.16
CA TYR A 106 2.29 -8.24 7.11
C TYR A 106 1.77 -8.73 5.77
N PHE A 107 2.01 -7.95 4.71
CA PHE A 107 1.62 -8.31 3.37
C PHE A 107 2.24 -9.67 2.94
N PRO A 108 1.45 -10.59 2.36
CA PRO A 108 1.93 -11.90 1.95
C PRO A 108 2.95 -11.82 0.82
N PHE A 109 3.78 -12.85 0.66
CA PHE A 109 4.46 -13.07 -0.60
C PHE A 109 3.45 -13.30 -1.73
N ASP A 110 3.69 -12.70 -2.89
CA ASP A 110 2.77 -12.73 -4.05
C ASP A 110 2.80 -14.08 -4.80
N LEU A 111 2.66 -15.17 -4.05
CA LEU A 111 2.59 -16.54 -4.49
C LEU A 111 1.17 -17.05 -4.36
N SER A 112 0.68 -17.77 -5.38
CA SER A 112 -0.73 -18.18 -5.46
C SER A 112 -1.26 -18.89 -4.21
N PRO A 113 -0.60 -19.92 -3.64
CA PRO A 113 -1.12 -20.60 -2.44
C PRO A 113 -1.03 -19.76 -1.17
N VAL A 114 -0.12 -18.80 -1.12
CA VAL A 114 0.07 -17.89 0.02
C VAL A 114 -1.03 -16.84 0.03
N VAL A 115 -1.20 -16.17 -1.12
CA VAL A 115 -2.26 -15.20 -1.36
C VAL A 115 -3.65 -15.81 -1.15
N ALA A 116 -3.88 -17.01 -1.68
CA ALA A 116 -5.16 -17.71 -1.51
C ALA A 116 -5.54 -17.87 -0.03
N ARG A 117 -4.59 -18.33 0.79
CA ARG A 117 -4.77 -18.49 2.24
C ARG A 117 -5.08 -17.17 2.94
N VAL A 118 -4.38 -16.09 2.57
CA VAL A 118 -4.66 -14.76 3.13
C VAL A 118 -6.06 -14.28 2.75
N LEU A 119 -6.46 -14.40 1.48
CA LEU A 119 -7.79 -14.00 1.02
C LEU A 119 -8.90 -14.81 1.69
N GLU A 120 -8.68 -16.11 1.92
CA GLU A 120 -9.61 -16.97 2.65
C GLU A 120 -9.75 -16.59 4.13
N ARG A 121 -8.66 -16.12 4.75
CA ARG A 121 -8.67 -15.67 6.14
C ARG A 121 -9.28 -14.28 6.31
N VAL A 122 -8.87 -13.34 5.46
CA VAL A 122 -9.29 -11.94 5.53
C VAL A 122 -10.70 -11.76 5.00
N ARG A 123 -11.11 -12.54 3.98
CA ARG A 123 -12.41 -12.46 3.28
C ARG A 123 -12.79 -11.05 2.79
N PRO A 124 -11.89 -10.35 2.08
CA PRO A 124 -12.19 -9.01 1.60
C PRO A 124 -13.24 -9.04 0.50
N GLN A 125 -14.18 -8.10 0.52
CA GLN A 125 -15.01 -7.72 -0.63
C GLN A 125 -14.34 -6.62 -1.46
N LEU A 126 -13.49 -5.82 -0.82
CA LEU A 126 -12.71 -4.75 -1.43
C LEU A 126 -11.24 -4.86 -1.00
N PHE A 127 -10.33 -4.82 -1.98
CA PHE A 127 -8.89 -4.68 -1.78
C PHE A 127 -8.43 -3.33 -2.31
N VAL A 128 -7.85 -2.51 -1.43
CA VAL A 128 -7.38 -1.15 -1.70
C VAL A 128 -5.85 -1.13 -1.68
N MET A 129 -5.24 -0.80 -2.81
CA MET A 129 -3.79 -0.61 -2.97
C MET A 129 -3.48 0.88 -2.91
N VAL A 130 -2.48 1.28 -2.14
CA VAL A 130 -2.04 2.69 -2.05
C VAL A 130 -0.80 2.92 -2.92
N ASP A 131 -0.70 4.09 -3.53
CA ASP A 131 0.39 4.50 -4.43
C ASP A 131 0.52 3.58 -5.66
N THR A 132 1.54 2.73 -5.79
CA THR A 132 1.73 1.86 -6.98
C THR A 132 2.19 0.47 -6.60
N GLU A 133 1.36 -0.17 -5.79
CA GLU A 133 1.58 -1.52 -5.28
C GLU A 133 0.77 -2.53 -6.10
N LEU A 134 1.18 -2.72 -7.36
CA LEU A 134 0.58 -3.69 -8.27
C LEU A 134 1.15 -5.08 -8.00
N TRP A 135 0.32 -5.97 -7.43
CA TRP A 135 0.65 -7.36 -7.11
C TRP A 135 -0.09 -8.32 -8.05
N PRO A 136 0.54 -8.78 -9.15
CA PRO A 136 -0.11 -9.56 -10.20
C PRO A 136 -0.84 -10.82 -9.70
N THR A 137 -0.22 -11.60 -8.81
CA THR A 137 -0.83 -12.84 -8.33
C THR A 137 -2.01 -12.53 -7.42
N LEU A 138 -1.86 -11.58 -6.50
CA LEU A 138 -2.94 -11.08 -5.65
C LEU A 138 -4.12 -10.55 -6.46
N LEU A 139 -3.89 -9.66 -7.41
CA LEU A 139 -4.94 -9.12 -8.29
C LEU A 139 -5.66 -10.23 -9.07
N ARG A 140 -4.91 -11.22 -9.57
CA ARG A 140 -5.50 -12.38 -10.24
C ARG A 140 -6.37 -13.20 -9.27
N GLN A 141 -5.91 -13.44 -8.05
CA GLN A 141 -6.65 -14.20 -7.03
C GLN A 141 -7.87 -13.44 -6.51
N CYS A 142 -7.79 -12.11 -6.39
CA CYS A 142 -8.93 -11.24 -6.08
C CYS A 142 -10.01 -11.39 -7.15
N ARG A 143 -9.64 -11.26 -8.43
CA ARG A 143 -10.57 -11.41 -9.56
C ARG A 143 -11.24 -12.79 -9.58
N LEU A 144 -10.48 -13.86 -9.34
CA LEU A 144 -11.02 -15.23 -9.28
C LEU A 144 -12.03 -15.43 -8.15
N ARG A 145 -11.95 -14.64 -7.08
CA ARG A 145 -12.86 -14.69 -5.92
C ARG A 145 -13.94 -13.60 -5.93
N GLY A 146 -14.02 -12.79 -6.99
CA GLY A 146 -14.95 -11.68 -7.09
C GLY A 146 -14.65 -10.49 -6.18
N VAL A 147 -13.45 -10.44 -5.57
CA VAL A 147 -13.00 -9.31 -4.74
C VAL A 147 -12.77 -8.09 -5.62
N LYS A 148 -13.39 -6.98 -5.27
CA LYS A 148 -13.20 -5.71 -5.98
C LYS A 148 -11.85 -5.11 -5.62
N THR A 149 -11.22 -4.46 -6.59
CA THR A 149 -9.87 -3.92 -6.44
C THR A 149 -9.82 -2.44 -6.80
N MET A 150 -9.20 -1.64 -5.94
CA MET A 150 -9.05 -0.22 -6.15
C MET A 150 -7.60 0.20 -5.91
N LEU A 151 -7.01 0.90 -6.87
CA LEU A 151 -5.75 1.62 -6.66
C LEU A 151 -6.09 3.04 -6.24
N VAL A 152 -5.62 3.48 -5.08
CA VAL A 152 -5.76 4.85 -4.57
C VAL A 152 -4.41 5.55 -4.54
N ASN A 153 -4.42 6.86 -4.81
CA ASN A 153 -3.21 7.65 -4.95
C ASN A 153 -2.22 7.13 -6.02
N GLY A 154 -2.75 6.52 -7.08
CA GLY A 154 -2.01 5.88 -8.17
C GLY A 154 -0.87 6.72 -8.74
N ARG A 155 0.40 6.31 -8.60
CA ARG A 155 1.58 7.05 -9.09
C ARG A 155 2.64 6.18 -9.77
N ILE A 156 2.79 6.28 -11.08
CA ILE A 156 3.96 5.68 -11.74
C ILE A 156 5.04 6.75 -11.86
N SER A 157 6.17 6.56 -11.16
CA SER A 157 7.30 7.50 -11.20
C SER A 157 8.09 7.44 -12.52
N ASP A 158 8.82 8.50 -12.83
CA ASP A 158 9.63 8.61 -14.06
C ASP A 158 10.68 7.51 -14.16
N ARG A 159 11.25 7.14 -13.02
CA ARG A 159 12.24 6.07 -12.92
C ARG A 159 11.65 4.68 -13.19
N SER A 160 10.41 4.45 -12.78
CA SER A 160 9.75 3.16 -12.94
C SER A 160 9.08 3.02 -14.31
N TYR A 161 8.53 4.11 -14.86
CA TYR A 161 7.72 4.08 -16.08
C TYR A 161 8.38 3.36 -17.27
N PRO A 162 9.65 3.61 -17.64
CA PRO A 162 10.30 2.90 -18.73
C PRO A 162 10.33 1.38 -18.52
N ARG A 163 10.57 0.92 -17.28
CA ARG A 163 10.61 -0.52 -16.95
C ARG A 163 9.24 -1.16 -17.09
N TYR A 164 8.20 -0.48 -16.63
CA TYR A 164 6.82 -0.94 -16.80
C TYR A 164 6.44 -1.01 -18.29
N ARG A 165 6.91 -0.07 -19.11
CA ARG A 165 6.68 -0.08 -20.57
C ARG A 165 7.36 -1.24 -21.28
N LEU A 166 8.57 -1.64 -20.87
CA LEU A 166 9.27 -2.81 -21.44
C LEU A 166 8.44 -4.10 -21.32
N VAL A 167 7.69 -4.25 -20.23
CA VAL A 167 6.80 -5.38 -19.98
C VAL A 167 5.32 -4.98 -20.07
N ARG A 168 4.99 -3.97 -20.89
CA ARG A 168 3.63 -3.46 -21.06
C ARG A 168 2.58 -4.54 -21.36
N PRO A 169 2.83 -5.56 -22.22
CA PRO A 169 1.85 -6.62 -22.43
C PRO A 169 1.47 -7.33 -21.13
N PHE A 170 2.40 -7.49 -20.19
CA PHE A 170 2.12 -8.06 -18.87
C PHE A 170 1.26 -7.13 -18.02
N PHE A 171 1.67 -5.87 -17.88
CA PHE A 171 0.92 -4.91 -17.07
C PHE A 171 -0.45 -4.59 -17.63
N ARG A 172 -0.66 -4.66 -18.95
CA ARG A 172 -2.01 -4.58 -19.53
C ARG A 172 -2.95 -5.65 -18.97
N HIS A 173 -2.49 -6.89 -18.83
CA HIS A 173 -3.29 -7.97 -18.25
C HIS A 173 -3.51 -7.80 -16.73
N VAL A 174 -2.50 -7.27 -16.02
CA VAL A 174 -2.57 -6.99 -14.58
C VAL A 174 -3.57 -5.86 -14.31
N LEU A 175 -3.43 -4.73 -15.00
CA LEU A 175 -4.26 -3.53 -14.86
C LEU A 175 -5.70 -3.75 -15.34
N ALA A 176 -5.93 -4.65 -16.31
CA ALA A 176 -7.28 -5.08 -16.67
C ALA A 176 -8.02 -5.78 -15.51
N GLY A 177 -7.27 -6.33 -14.54
CA GLY A 177 -7.80 -6.91 -13.31
C GLY A 177 -8.12 -5.87 -12.22
N VAL A 178 -7.78 -4.59 -12.40
CA VAL A 178 -8.10 -3.53 -11.45
C VAL A 178 -9.46 -2.91 -11.81
N ASP A 179 -10.38 -2.84 -10.83
CA ASP A 179 -11.73 -2.31 -11.06
C ASP A 179 -11.76 -0.78 -11.13
N ARG A 180 -10.95 -0.10 -10.30
CA ARG A 180 -10.82 1.38 -10.29
C ARG A 180 -9.39 1.83 -9.97
N CYS A 181 -8.93 2.87 -10.66
CA CYS A 181 -7.65 3.51 -10.45
C CYS A 181 -7.83 5.01 -10.20
N CYS A 182 -7.66 5.45 -8.97
CA CYS A 182 -7.66 6.84 -8.56
C CYS A 182 -6.21 7.37 -8.63
N ALA A 183 -5.88 8.08 -9.69
CA ALA A 183 -4.54 8.60 -9.96
C ALA A 183 -4.29 9.94 -9.26
N GLN A 184 -3.07 10.16 -8.80
CA GLN A 184 -2.71 11.40 -8.08
C GLN A 184 -2.60 12.65 -8.97
N SER A 185 -2.40 12.48 -10.27
CA SER A 185 -2.21 13.55 -11.25
C SER A 185 -2.60 13.10 -12.65
N GLU A 186 -2.85 14.05 -13.55
CA GLU A 186 -3.11 13.79 -14.97
C GLU A 186 -2.02 12.94 -15.62
N GLU A 187 -0.76 13.25 -15.32
CA GLU A 187 0.37 12.47 -15.82
C GLU A 187 0.33 11.02 -15.32
N SER A 188 0.02 10.82 -14.04
CA SER A 188 -0.07 9.48 -13.46
C SER A 188 -1.22 8.68 -14.09
N GLY A 189 -2.36 9.34 -14.34
CA GLY A 189 -3.50 8.78 -15.06
C GLY A 189 -3.13 8.37 -16.48
N ARG A 190 -2.48 9.27 -17.23
CA ARG A 190 -1.99 8.99 -18.59
C ARG A 190 -1.04 7.80 -18.63
N ARG A 191 -0.12 7.69 -17.66
CA ARG A 191 0.82 6.55 -17.56
C ARG A 191 0.11 5.24 -17.27
N LEU A 192 -0.89 5.24 -16.38
CA LEU A 192 -1.70 4.04 -16.10
C LEU A 192 -2.43 3.57 -17.38
N ILE A 193 -3.01 4.50 -18.13
CA ILE A 193 -3.67 4.21 -19.40
C ILE A 193 -2.66 3.69 -20.44
N ASP A 194 -1.50 4.31 -20.58
CA ASP A 194 -0.44 3.84 -21.51
C ASP A 194 -0.04 2.40 -21.19
N LEU A 195 0.12 2.07 -19.90
CA LEU A 195 0.46 0.71 -19.45
C LEU A 195 -0.68 -0.31 -19.63
N GLY A 196 -1.90 0.14 -19.94
CA GLY A 196 -3.02 -0.71 -20.33
C GLY A 196 -4.19 -0.74 -19.35
N ALA A 197 -4.26 0.17 -18.39
CA ALA A 197 -5.49 0.37 -17.61
C ALA A 197 -6.61 0.90 -18.53
N PRO A 198 -7.85 0.37 -18.45
CA PRO A 198 -8.96 0.91 -19.23
C PRO A 198 -9.23 2.38 -18.85
N PRO A 199 -9.31 3.33 -19.80
CA PRO A 199 -9.54 4.74 -19.49
C PRO A 199 -10.79 4.98 -18.64
N THR A 200 -11.86 4.22 -18.87
CA THR A 200 -13.12 4.31 -18.11
C THR A 200 -13.00 3.90 -16.63
N ARG A 201 -11.87 3.29 -16.24
CA ARG A 201 -11.58 2.88 -14.87
C ARG A 201 -10.55 3.77 -14.20
N VAL A 202 -9.99 4.74 -14.92
CA VAL A 202 -8.99 5.68 -14.39
C VAL A 202 -9.66 7.02 -14.13
N THR A 203 -9.47 7.56 -12.94
CA THR A 203 -9.98 8.86 -12.52
C THR A 203 -8.88 9.60 -11.79
N VAL A 204 -8.67 10.87 -12.09
CA VAL A 204 -7.69 11.70 -11.38
C VAL A 204 -8.37 12.30 -10.15
N THR A 205 -7.88 11.96 -8.96
CA THR A 205 -8.49 12.37 -7.68
C THR A 205 -7.62 13.36 -6.89
N GLY A 206 -6.40 13.64 -7.36
CA GLY A 206 -5.42 14.40 -6.60
C GLY A 206 -4.64 13.53 -5.60
N ASN A 207 -3.75 14.16 -4.86
CA ASN A 207 -2.79 13.47 -4.00
C ASN A 207 -3.31 13.36 -2.55
N LEU A 208 -3.58 12.11 -2.13
CA LEU A 208 -4.13 11.77 -0.82
C LEU A 208 -3.27 12.27 0.35
N LYS A 209 -1.97 12.50 0.14
CA LYS A 209 -1.06 13.01 1.17
C LYS A 209 -1.44 14.42 1.62
N PHE A 210 -2.08 15.21 0.76
CA PHE A 210 -2.56 16.55 1.13
C PHE A 210 -3.79 16.50 2.04
N ASP A 211 -4.59 15.45 1.95
CA ASP A 211 -5.80 15.30 2.78
C ASP A 211 -5.45 14.94 4.23
N THR A 212 -4.24 14.44 4.47
CA THR A 212 -3.71 14.21 5.83
C THR A 212 -3.17 15.46 6.49
N LEU A 213 -2.93 16.52 5.72
CA LEU A 213 -2.55 17.81 6.27
C LEU A 213 -3.81 18.41 6.92
N ARG A 214 -4.04 18.10 8.19
CA ARG A 214 -4.82 18.98 9.04
C ARG A 214 -4.24 20.38 8.84
N GLN A 215 -5.07 21.34 8.42
CA GLN A 215 -4.66 22.74 8.51
C GLN A 215 -4.10 22.91 9.92
N PRO A 216 -2.83 23.36 10.07
CA PRO A 216 -2.28 23.55 11.40
C PRO A 216 -3.28 24.45 12.12
N ASP A 217 -3.82 23.93 13.22
CA ASP A 217 -4.74 24.71 14.04
C ASP A 217 -3.99 26.00 14.33
N SER A 218 -4.49 27.13 13.82
CA SER A 218 -3.84 28.44 13.92
C SER A 218 -3.63 28.87 15.39
N ARG A 219 -4.12 28.05 16.32
CA ARG A 219 -4.04 28.15 17.78
C ARG A 219 -2.88 27.38 18.40
N VAL A 220 -1.96 26.81 17.63
CA VAL A 220 -0.80 26.09 18.16
C VAL A 220 0.53 26.83 17.84
N PRO A 221 0.88 27.89 18.59
CA PRO A 221 2.13 28.65 18.42
C PRO A 221 3.39 27.78 18.47
N TRP A 222 3.37 26.69 19.24
CA TRP A 222 4.56 25.89 19.51
C TRP A 222 5.13 25.16 18.29
N VAL A 223 4.33 24.86 17.25
CA VAL A 223 4.84 24.16 16.06
C VAL A 223 5.72 25.10 15.24
N ARG A 224 5.29 26.36 15.09
CA ARG A 224 6.07 27.40 14.41
C ARG A 224 7.31 27.75 15.23
N ASP A 225 7.14 28.03 16.51
CA ASP A 225 8.24 28.46 17.39
C ASP A 225 9.22 27.33 17.69
N GLY A 226 8.75 26.07 17.71
CA GLY A 226 9.58 24.89 17.92
C GLY A 226 10.50 24.63 16.73
N VAL A 227 9.98 24.71 15.50
CA VAL A 227 10.79 24.56 14.28
C VAL A 227 11.77 25.74 14.15
N LEU A 228 11.29 26.98 14.34
CA LEU A 228 12.17 28.16 14.30
C LEU A 228 13.29 28.09 15.35
N ARG A 229 12.99 27.65 16.58
CA ARG A 229 14.02 27.46 17.62
C ARG A 229 14.98 26.31 17.32
N ALA A 230 14.46 25.16 16.87
CA ALA A 230 15.29 24.00 16.54
C ALA A 230 16.29 24.32 15.43
N PHE A 231 15.88 25.10 14.42
CA PHE A 231 16.73 25.53 13.33
C PHE A 231 17.39 26.90 13.55
N ARG A 232 17.20 27.52 14.73
CA ARG A 232 17.71 28.86 15.09
C ARG A 232 17.39 29.93 14.04
N ILE A 233 16.20 29.87 13.47
CA ILE A 233 15.70 30.82 12.47
C ILE A 233 14.96 31.93 13.21
N ALA A 234 15.39 33.17 13.03
CA ALA A 234 14.68 34.34 13.56
C ALA A 234 13.31 34.52 12.88
N GLU A 235 12.32 35.01 13.63
CA GLU A 235 11.03 35.41 13.05
C GLU A 235 11.24 36.42 11.93
N GLY A 236 10.54 36.25 10.81
CA GLY A 236 10.61 37.14 9.65
C GLY A 236 11.72 36.85 8.64
N ARG A 237 12.56 35.83 8.84
CA ARG A 237 13.51 35.40 7.80
C ARG A 237 12.81 34.69 6.65
N THR A 238 13.20 35.03 5.43
CA THR A 238 12.82 34.29 4.21
C THR A 238 13.35 32.86 4.31
N VAL A 239 12.46 31.88 4.34
CA VAL A 239 12.80 30.47 4.23
C VAL A 239 12.56 30.05 2.77
N VAL A 240 13.63 29.63 2.09
CA VAL A 240 13.52 29.07 0.74
C VAL A 240 13.36 27.55 0.89
N MET A 241 12.19 27.03 0.53
CA MET A 241 11.93 25.60 0.56
C MET A 241 12.03 25.05 -0.87
N ALA A 242 13.06 24.26 -1.12
CA ALA A 242 13.18 23.50 -2.36
C ALA A 242 12.63 22.10 -2.13
N ALA A 243 11.51 21.78 -2.79
CA ALA A 243 10.93 20.44 -2.78
C ALA A 243 11.15 19.77 -4.15
N SER A 244 11.45 18.47 -4.14
CA SER A 244 11.63 17.63 -5.34
C SER A 244 10.53 16.59 -5.46
#